data_AF-A0A954Q392-F1
#
_entry.id   AF-A0A954Q392-F1
#
_cell.length_a   1.000
_cell.length_b   1.000
_cell.length_c   1.000
_cell.angle_alpha   90.00
_cell.angle_beta   90.00
_cell.angle_gamma   90.00
#
_symmetry.space_group_name_H-M   'P 1'
#
loop_
_entity.id
_entity.type
_entity.pdbx_description
1 polymer ?
#
loop_
_entity_poly.entity_id
_entity_poly.type
_entity_poly.pdbx_seq_one_letter_code
_entity_poly.pdbx_strand_id
1 'polypeptide(L)'
;MIQPAMFALIRDGQTTLYSDNGGADLIARNLVWGHDALERWLTDRQPDHQFDTDCSAGAVVDFDAKALLWYTDDDVIGHPRSIQMLDSLIQTAWSDFEILYADGMPDLMIAAGDSISHANDRQIRIRADRFDPLESRCETMEDAVEFGEEFEPEDEYGRFAWFTILDHNDSIHQRLLSEITLDVIRNERAPLKRLMKMQSCDVPAEINVTEGMSIDEANKTIRLWGGRNITSVADAMRDGWIGWDIKCETSAGYDHQCQWSGPEGRPMTAVEALGSVVPILLMTDRIDPAMILGEIGKSFKRFVVKLVAF
;
A
#
# COMPACT_ATOMS: atom_id res chain seq x y z
N MET A 1 17.43 -0.73 6.73
CA MET A 1 18.35 -1.78 6.20
C MET A 1 18.44 -1.53 4.71
N ILE A 2 19.58 -1.77 4.04
CA ILE A 2 19.64 -1.60 2.58
C ILE A 2 18.84 -2.75 1.96
N GLN A 3 17.71 -2.45 1.33
CA GLN A 3 16.78 -3.45 0.80
C GLN A 3 16.93 -3.59 -0.73
N PRO A 4 17.16 -4.81 -1.24
CA PRO A 4 17.37 -5.03 -2.66
C PRO A 4 16.07 -4.96 -3.46
N ALA A 5 16.18 -4.56 -4.72
CA ALA A 5 15.12 -4.69 -5.71
C ALA A 5 15.59 -5.46 -6.95
N MET A 6 14.64 -6.14 -7.60
CA MET A 6 14.86 -6.86 -8.86
C MET A 6 14.13 -6.20 -10.02
N PHE A 7 14.82 -6.09 -11.16
CA PHE A 7 14.27 -5.58 -12.41
C PHE A 7 14.39 -6.63 -13.50
N ALA A 8 13.31 -6.88 -14.23
CA ALA A 8 13.30 -7.71 -15.42
C ALA A 8 12.91 -6.87 -16.63
N LEU A 9 13.72 -6.87 -17.69
CA LEU A 9 13.42 -6.20 -18.95
C LEU A 9 13.19 -7.26 -20.03
N ILE A 10 12.01 -7.26 -20.65
CA ILE A 10 11.62 -8.19 -21.71
C ILE A 10 11.62 -7.44 -23.05
N ARG A 11 12.46 -7.89 -23.99
CA ARG A 11 12.58 -7.33 -25.35
C ARG A 11 12.78 -8.46 -26.35
N ASP A 12 12.05 -8.42 -27.46
CA ASP A 12 12.10 -9.43 -28.50
C ASP A 12 11.94 -10.87 -27.94
N GLY A 13 11.08 -11.02 -26.92
CA GLY A 13 10.86 -12.27 -26.19
C GLY A 13 12.01 -12.72 -25.29
N GLN A 14 13.02 -11.89 -25.05
CA GLN A 14 14.16 -12.19 -24.17
C GLN A 14 14.10 -11.38 -22.88
N THR A 15 14.20 -12.08 -21.76
CA THR A 15 14.26 -11.46 -20.42
C THR A 15 15.71 -11.24 -19.99
N THR A 16 16.04 -10.00 -19.61
CA THR A 16 17.29 -9.65 -18.93
C THR A 16 17.00 -9.20 -17.51
N LEU A 17 17.71 -9.76 -16.52
CA LEU A 17 17.49 -9.50 -15.11
C LEU A 17 18.57 -8.59 -14.53
N TYR A 18 18.22 -7.73 -13.58
CA TYR A 18 19.13 -6.85 -12.87
C TYR A 18 18.74 -6.73 -11.40
N SER A 19 19.71 -6.87 -10.50
CA SER A 19 19.56 -6.57 -9.08
C SER A 19 20.11 -5.19 -8.71
N ASP A 20 19.48 -4.54 -7.74
CA ASP A 20 19.98 -3.31 -7.13
C ASP A 20 19.85 -3.40 -5.61
N ASN A 21 20.98 -3.52 -4.90
CA ASN A 21 21.01 -3.74 -3.46
C ASN A 21 20.31 -2.64 -2.64
N GLY A 22 20.20 -1.42 -3.16
CA GLY A 22 19.42 -0.33 -2.53
C GLY A 22 18.26 0.14 -3.39
N GLY A 23 17.80 -0.72 -4.30
CA GLY A 23 16.79 -0.37 -5.28
C GLY A 23 15.38 -0.29 -4.73
N ALA A 24 15.09 -0.93 -3.59
CA ALA A 24 13.73 -0.97 -3.05
C ALA A 24 13.23 0.42 -2.67
N ASP A 25 14.03 1.15 -1.88
CA ASP A 25 13.74 2.54 -1.49
C ASP A 25 13.64 3.50 -2.68
N LEU A 26 14.25 3.13 -3.83
CA LEU A 26 14.36 3.97 -5.02
C LEU A 26 13.44 3.52 -6.15
N ILE A 27 12.61 2.48 -5.96
CA ILE A 27 11.85 1.90 -7.08
C ILE A 27 10.87 2.91 -7.66
N ALA A 28 10.03 3.53 -6.82
CA ALA A 28 9.09 4.56 -7.24
C ALA A 28 9.79 5.72 -7.95
N ARG A 29 10.93 6.18 -7.40
CA ARG A 29 11.77 7.20 -8.01
C ARG A 29 12.27 6.79 -9.39
N ASN A 30 12.77 5.56 -9.55
CA ASN A 30 13.31 5.11 -10.83
C ASN A 30 12.20 4.95 -11.88
N LEU A 31 10.98 4.61 -11.47
CA LEU A 31 9.84 4.48 -12.38
C LEU A 31 9.27 5.83 -12.83
N VAL A 32 9.18 6.86 -11.98
CA VAL A 32 8.60 8.17 -12.41
C VAL A 32 9.38 8.90 -13.50
N TRP A 33 10.62 8.49 -13.80
CA TRP A 33 11.43 9.09 -14.87
C TRP A 33 11.27 8.40 -16.23
N GLY A 34 10.45 7.35 -16.31
CA GLY A 34 10.16 6.63 -17.55
C GLY A 34 11.20 5.56 -17.91
N HIS A 35 10.87 4.76 -18.93
CA HIS A 35 11.66 3.59 -19.31
C HIS A 35 13.11 3.92 -19.71
N ASP A 36 13.35 5.02 -20.45
CA ASP A 36 14.70 5.40 -20.88
C ASP A 36 15.63 5.73 -19.71
N ALA A 37 15.09 6.33 -18.64
CA ALA A 37 15.85 6.67 -17.45
C ALA A 37 16.14 5.42 -16.62
N LEU A 38 15.15 4.53 -16.48
CA LEU A 38 15.33 3.23 -15.83
C LEU A 38 16.38 2.38 -16.54
N GLU A 39 16.33 2.27 -17.87
CA GLU A 39 17.33 1.52 -18.64
C GLU A 39 18.73 2.09 -18.48
N ARG A 40 18.88 3.41 -18.56
CA ARG A 40 20.16 4.08 -18.30
C ARG A 40 20.67 3.79 -16.89
N TRP A 41 19.79 3.78 -15.89
CA TRP A 41 20.14 3.39 -14.53
C TRP A 41 20.67 1.95 -14.49
N LEU A 42 20.01 1.01 -15.16
CA LEU A 42 20.38 -0.41 -15.16
C LEU A 42 21.59 -0.75 -16.02
N THR A 43 21.94 0.08 -17.02
CA THR A 43 23.01 -0.19 -18.00
C THR A 43 24.38 -0.41 -17.38
N ASP A 44 24.68 0.24 -16.25
CA ASP A 44 25.97 0.10 -15.55
C ASP A 44 26.06 -1.18 -14.70
N ARG A 45 25.02 -2.01 -14.66
CA ARG A 45 24.94 -3.23 -13.86
C ARG A 45 25.16 -4.47 -14.71
N GLN A 46 25.75 -5.49 -14.10
CA GLN A 46 25.85 -6.80 -14.72
C GLN A 46 24.48 -7.51 -14.65
N PRO A 47 24.02 -8.13 -15.76
CA PRO A 47 22.81 -8.91 -15.71
C PRO A 47 22.93 -10.10 -14.76
N ASP A 48 21.83 -10.37 -14.05
CA ASP A 48 21.70 -11.55 -13.19
C ASP A 48 21.19 -12.76 -13.98
N HIS A 49 21.45 -13.95 -13.44
CA HIS A 49 21.06 -15.22 -14.06
C HIS A 49 19.74 -15.78 -13.54
N GLN A 50 19.26 -15.29 -12.39
CA GLN A 50 18.07 -15.79 -11.73
C GLN A 50 17.27 -14.64 -11.12
N PHE A 51 15.95 -14.82 -11.08
CA PHE A 51 15.06 -13.90 -10.40
C PHE A 51 15.06 -14.25 -8.90
N ASP A 52 15.33 -13.26 -8.05
CA ASP A 52 15.37 -13.42 -6.60
C ASP A 52 14.08 -12.90 -5.97
N THR A 53 13.37 -13.76 -5.27
CA THR A 53 12.12 -13.42 -4.57
C THR A 53 12.36 -12.87 -3.17
N ASP A 54 13.58 -12.94 -2.64
CA ASP A 54 13.94 -12.43 -1.31
C ASP A 54 14.23 -10.91 -1.33
N CYS A 55 13.76 -10.21 -2.37
CA CYS A 55 13.85 -8.76 -2.52
C CYS A 55 12.61 -8.06 -1.97
N SER A 56 12.76 -6.81 -1.55
CA SER A 56 11.65 -6.03 -1.00
C SER A 56 10.92 -5.17 -2.03
N ALA A 57 11.36 -5.20 -3.28
CA ALA A 57 10.66 -4.55 -4.38
C ALA A 57 11.10 -5.12 -5.72
N GLY A 58 10.34 -4.82 -6.77
CA GLY A 58 10.81 -5.08 -8.12
C GLY A 58 9.89 -4.57 -9.21
N ALA A 59 10.37 -4.66 -10.44
CA ALA A 59 9.59 -4.31 -11.62
C ALA A 59 9.91 -5.24 -12.80
N VAL A 60 8.87 -5.63 -13.53
CA VAL A 60 8.98 -6.28 -14.83
C VAL A 60 8.50 -5.28 -15.89
N VAL A 61 9.36 -5.01 -16.85
CA VAL A 61 9.07 -4.13 -17.99
C VAL A 61 9.01 -4.99 -19.25
N ASP A 62 7.82 -5.14 -19.81
CA ASP A 62 7.61 -5.83 -21.07
C ASP A 62 7.50 -4.81 -22.21
N PHE A 63 8.59 -4.62 -22.95
CA PHE A 63 8.64 -3.65 -24.05
C PHE A 63 7.87 -4.12 -25.28
N ASP A 64 7.67 -5.43 -25.41
CA ASP A 64 6.96 -6.05 -26.52
C ASP A 64 5.45 -5.88 -26.34
N ALA A 65 4.97 -6.14 -25.11
CA ALA A 65 3.57 -5.95 -24.72
C ALA A 65 3.20 -4.51 -24.35
N LYS A 66 4.20 -3.65 -24.10
CA LYS A 66 4.03 -2.33 -23.52
C LYS A 66 3.31 -2.39 -22.17
N ALA A 67 3.88 -3.14 -21.23
CA ALA A 67 3.36 -3.23 -19.87
C ALA A 67 4.47 -3.08 -18.83
N LEU A 68 4.13 -2.47 -17.68
CA LEU A 68 4.97 -2.35 -16.50
C LEU A 68 4.20 -2.97 -15.32
N LEU A 69 4.74 -4.04 -14.75
CA LEU A 69 4.26 -4.64 -13.50
C LEU A 69 5.29 -4.34 -12.42
N TRP A 70 4.89 -3.82 -11.25
CA TRP A 70 5.83 -3.53 -10.17
C TRP A 70 5.26 -3.76 -8.78
N TYR A 71 6.13 -3.86 -7.80
CA TYR A 71 5.81 -4.18 -6.41
C TYR A 71 6.83 -3.56 -5.44
N THR A 72 6.39 -3.23 -4.23
CA THR A 72 7.21 -2.84 -3.07
C THR A 72 6.57 -3.39 -1.79
N ASP A 73 7.38 -3.97 -0.89
CA ASP A 73 6.97 -4.42 0.45
C ASP A 73 6.55 -3.23 1.32
N ASP A 74 7.31 -2.14 1.24
CA ASP A 74 7.04 -0.93 2.00
C ASP A 74 6.17 0.01 1.18
N ASP A 75 4.92 0.19 1.63
CA ASP A 75 4.10 1.34 1.29
C ASP A 75 4.68 2.57 2.02
N VAL A 76 5.84 3.05 1.54
CA VAL A 76 6.45 4.31 2.00
C VAL A 76 5.42 5.45 1.92
N ILE A 77 4.47 5.32 0.99
CA ILE A 77 3.29 6.15 0.84
C ILE A 77 2.07 5.38 1.36
N GLY A 78 1.64 5.66 2.59
CA GLY A 78 0.49 4.97 3.19
C GLY A 78 -0.88 5.51 2.78
N HIS A 79 -0.96 6.69 2.15
CA HIS A 79 -2.24 7.34 1.84
C HIS A 79 -2.73 7.01 0.43
N PRO A 80 -3.98 6.54 0.26
CA PRO A 80 -4.54 6.20 -1.06
C PRO A 80 -4.44 7.33 -2.08
N ARG A 81 -4.71 8.58 -1.69
CA ARG A 81 -4.58 9.74 -2.58
C ARG A 81 -3.14 9.99 -3.04
N SER A 82 -2.17 9.79 -2.16
CA SER A 82 -0.76 9.90 -2.49
C SER A 82 -0.29 8.75 -3.39
N ILE A 83 -0.80 7.54 -3.18
CA ILE A 83 -0.57 6.38 -4.07
C ILE A 83 -1.11 6.70 -5.47
N GLN A 84 -2.36 7.19 -5.58
CA GLN A 84 -2.97 7.59 -6.86
C GLN A 84 -2.16 8.70 -7.56
N MET A 85 -1.60 9.64 -6.80
CA MET A 85 -0.72 10.67 -7.33
C MET A 85 0.57 10.07 -7.91
N LEU A 86 1.21 9.15 -7.18
CA LEU A 86 2.40 8.43 -7.67
C LEU A 86 2.07 7.62 -8.93
N ASP A 87 0.98 6.87 -8.92
CA ASP A 87 0.54 6.06 -10.06
C ASP A 87 0.28 6.96 -11.28
N SER A 88 -0.30 8.14 -11.09
CA SER A 88 -0.51 9.14 -12.17
C SER A 88 0.80 9.68 -12.73
N LEU A 89 1.81 9.91 -11.87
CA LEU A 89 3.15 10.34 -12.31
C LEU A 89 3.84 9.25 -13.12
N ILE A 90 3.79 7.99 -12.65
CA ILE A 90 4.32 6.84 -13.37
C ILE A 90 3.59 6.67 -14.71
N GLN A 91 2.25 6.66 -14.71
CA GLN A 91 1.47 6.54 -15.96
C GLN A 91 1.79 7.65 -16.97
N THR A 92 2.06 8.87 -16.50
CA THR A 92 2.47 9.98 -17.37
C THR A 92 3.86 9.75 -17.99
N ALA A 93 4.81 9.24 -17.22
CA ALA A 93 6.16 8.93 -17.69
C ALA A 93 6.22 7.67 -18.59
N TRP A 94 5.19 6.83 -18.50
CA TRP A 94 5.02 5.58 -19.24
C TRP A 94 3.73 5.60 -20.07
N SER A 95 3.49 6.69 -20.82
CA SER A 95 2.21 6.97 -21.49
C SER A 95 1.72 5.87 -22.43
N ASP A 96 2.64 5.13 -23.02
CA ASP A 96 2.36 4.10 -24.01
C ASP A 96 2.28 2.69 -23.39
N PHE A 97 2.40 2.58 -22.06
CA PHE A 97 2.41 1.32 -21.33
C PHE A 97 1.16 1.18 -20.44
N GLU A 98 0.70 -0.07 -20.31
CA GLU A 98 -0.22 -0.49 -19.26
C GLU A 98 0.54 -0.62 -17.94
N ILE A 99 0.08 0.05 -16.88
CA ILE A 99 0.72 0.03 -15.56
C ILE A 99 -0.09 -0.84 -14.62
N LEU A 100 0.57 -1.86 -14.07
CA LEU A 100 0.00 -2.85 -13.19
C LEU A 100 0.80 -2.90 -11.89
N TYR A 101 0.13 -3.29 -10.81
CA TYR A 101 0.77 -3.55 -9.52
C TYR A 101 0.65 -5.04 -9.19
N ALA A 102 1.74 -5.64 -8.73
CA ALA A 102 1.78 -7.02 -8.29
C ALA A 102 1.42 -7.13 -6.81
N ASP A 103 0.88 -8.27 -6.38
CA ASP A 103 0.60 -8.53 -4.95
C ASP A 103 1.86 -8.95 -4.19
N GLY A 104 2.91 -9.35 -4.92
CA GLY A 104 4.20 -9.72 -4.33
C GLY A 104 5.30 -10.00 -5.35
N MET A 105 6.53 -10.23 -4.86
CA MET A 105 7.66 -10.70 -5.67
C MET A 105 7.39 -11.96 -6.51
N PRO A 106 6.59 -12.96 -6.05
CA PRO A 106 6.26 -14.12 -6.88
C PRO A 106 5.54 -13.77 -8.19
N ASP A 107 4.68 -12.75 -8.20
CA ASP A 107 3.98 -12.31 -9.41
C ASP A 107 4.97 -11.72 -10.43
N LEU A 108 5.95 -10.96 -9.94
CA LEU A 108 7.04 -10.44 -10.78
C LEU A 108 7.88 -11.56 -11.37
N MET A 109 8.22 -12.59 -10.58
CA MET A 109 8.98 -13.74 -11.07
C MET A 109 8.23 -14.47 -12.19
N ILE A 110 6.91 -14.64 -12.06
CA ILE A 110 6.06 -15.25 -13.09
C ILE A 110 6.06 -14.38 -14.35
N ALA A 111 5.80 -13.08 -14.20
CA ALA A 111 5.75 -12.13 -15.31
C ALA A 111 7.10 -12.04 -16.07
N ALA A 112 8.22 -12.14 -15.36
CA ALA A 112 9.55 -12.17 -15.95
C ALA A 112 9.80 -13.44 -16.80
N GLY A 113 9.09 -14.53 -16.53
CA GLY A 113 9.21 -15.81 -17.25
C GLY A 113 8.24 -16.00 -18.41
N ASP A 114 7.03 -15.44 -18.35
CA ASP A 114 5.91 -15.79 -19.26
C ASP A 114 5.30 -14.61 -20.07
N SER A 115 5.96 -13.44 -20.16
CA SER A 115 5.43 -12.17 -20.70
C SER A 115 4.20 -11.64 -19.95
N ILE A 116 4.15 -10.32 -19.75
CA ILE A 116 3.03 -9.67 -19.02
C ILE A 116 1.72 -9.82 -19.81
N SER A 117 1.80 -9.90 -21.15
CA SER A 117 0.62 -10.06 -22.02
C SER A 117 -0.17 -11.35 -21.77
N HIS A 118 0.46 -12.41 -21.27
CA HIS A 118 -0.20 -13.65 -20.88
C HIS A 118 -0.69 -13.65 -19.42
N ALA A 119 -0.20 -12.70 -18.62
CA ALA A 119 -0.55 -12.55 -17.21
C ALA A 119 -1.93 -11.91 -17.01
N ASN A 120 -2.40 -11.11 -17.98
CA ASN A 120 -3.58 -10.24 -17.83
C ASN A 120 -4.94 -10.97 -17.75
N ASP A 121 -5.07 -12.22 -18.23
CA ASP A 121 -6.40 -12.86 -18.36
C ASP A 121 -6.64 -14.14 -17.55
N ARG A 122 -5.62 -14.79 -16.95
CA ARG A 122 -5.88 -16.05 -16.20
C ARG A 122 -4.85 -16.54 -15.19
N GLN A 123 -3.58 -16.11 -15.21
CA GLN A 123 -2.51 -16.81 -14.48
C GLN A 123 -1.98 -16.13 -13.20
N ILE A 124 -2.10 -14.81 -13.04
CA ILE A 124 -1.70 -14.14 -11.78
C ILE A 124 -2.54 -14.65 -10.60
N ARG A 125 -3.84 -14.95 -10.84
CA ARG A 125 -4.73 -15.53 -9.81
C ARG A 125 -4.44 -17.00 -9.43
N ILE A 126 -3.68 -17.76 -10.24
CA ILE A 126 -3.61 -19.24 -10.09
C ILE A 126 -2.59 -19.70 -9.02
N ARG A 127 -1.73 -18.82 -8.48
CA ARG A 127 -0.71 -19.19 -7.47
C ARG A 127 -0.61 -18.27 -6.24
N ALA A 128 -1.59 -17.39 -6.04
CA ALA A 128 -1.79 -16.65 -4.79
C ALA A 128 -2.03 -17.57 -3.56
N ASP A 129 -2.28 -18.87 -3.75
CA ASP A 129 -2.44 -19.87 -2.67
C ASP A 129 -1.24 -20.01 -1.71
N ARG A 130 -0.09 -19.35 -1.97
CA ARG A 130 1.11 -19.44 -1.12
C ARG A 130 1.44 -18.20 -0.30
N PHE A 131 0.84 -17.06 -0.59
CA PHE A 131 1.08 -15.83 0.16
C PHE A 131 -0.27 -15.23 0.50
N ASP A 132 -0.59 -15.18 1.80
CA ASP A 132 -1.83 -14.56 2.25
C ASP A 132 -1.57 -13.04 2.28
N PRO A 133 -2.18 -12.24 1.37
CA PRO A 133 -1.98 -10.78 1.34
C PRO A 133 -2.51 -10.09 2.62
N LEU A 134 -3.14 -10.85 3.52
CA LEU A 134 -3.63 -10.40 4.80
C LEU A 134 -2.76 -10.85 5.98
N GLU A 135 -1.63 -11.55 5.74
CA GLU A 135 -0.76 -12.10 6.80
C GLU A 135 -0.21 -11.01 7.76
N SER A 136 -0.02 -9.78 7.26
CA SER A 136 0.51 -8.67 8.06
C SER A 136 -0.55 -7.93 8.89
N ARG A 137 -1.84 -8.21 8.69
CA ARG A 137 -2.93 -7.49 9.37
C ARG A 137 -3.13 -8.00 10.80
N CYS A 138 -3.53 -7.11 11.69
CA CYS A 138 -3.96 -7.45 13.04
C CYS A 138 -5.07 -8.51 13.02
N GLU A 139 -4.90 -9.55 13.84
CA GLU A 139 -5.87 -10.65 13.95
C GLU A 139 -7.19 -10.17 14.55
N THR A 140 -7.15 -9.25 15.53
CA THR A 140 -8.33 -8.82 16.26
C THR A 140 -8.44 -7.31 16.40
N MET A 141 -9.66 -6.80 16.51
CA MET A 141 -9.89 -5.38 16.83
C MET A 141 -9.24 -4.95 18.15
N GLU A 142 -9.06 -5.84 19.14
CA GLU A 142 -8.36 -5.48 20.38
C GLU A 142 -6.89 -5.16 20.14
N ASP A 143 -6.25 -5.83 19.18
CA ASP A 143 -4.86 -5.57 18.79
C ASP A 143 -4.74 -4.24 18.02
N ALA A 144 -5.80 -3.87 17.28
CA ALA A 144 -5.86 -2.64 16.47
C ALA A 144 -6.38 -1.40 17.22
N VAL A 145 -6.80 -1.53 18.47
CA VAL A 145 -7.11 -0.39 19.36
C VAL A 145 -5.80 0.01 20.05
N GLU A 146 -4.91 0.67 19.30
CA GLU A 146 -3.56 1.01 19.77
C GLU A 146 -3.55 2.23 20.73
N PHE A 147 -4.68 2.91 20.89
CA PHE A 147 -4.75 4.19 21.60
C PHE A 147 -5.45 4.01 22.95
N GLY A 148 -4.63 3.99 24.01
CA GLY A 148 -5.08 4.25 25.39
C GLY A 148 -5.75 5.63 25.51
N GLU A 149 -6.23 5.97 26.71
CA GLU A 149 -7.14 7.09 27.03
C GLU A 149 -6.71 8.52 26.58
N GLU A 150 -5.56 8.70 25.92
CA GLU A 150 -5.05 9.97 25.37
C GLU A 150 -4.92 9.91 23.83
N PHE A 151 -6.03 9.63 23.14
CA PHE A 151 -6.12 9.72 21.69
C PHE A 151 -6.26 11.19 21.25
N GLU A 152 -5.23 11.75 20.61
CA GLU A 152 -5.33 13.03 19.89
C GLU A 152 -5.49 12.75 18.38
N PRO A 153 -6.71 12.84 17.82
CA PRO A 153 -6.94 12.60 16.39
C PRO A 153 -6.20 13.58 15.45
N GLU A 154 -5.56 14.60 16.02
CA GLU A 154 -4.73 15.58 15.31
C GLU A 154 -3.24 15.22 15.29
N ASP A 155 -2.82 14.10 15.90
CA ASP A 155 -1.44 13.64 15.80
C ASP A 155 -1.11 13.34 14.32
N GLU A 156 -0.10 14.03 13.78
CA GLU A 156 0.30 14.01 12.37
C GLU A 156 0.77 12.62 11.89
N TYR A 157 0.90 11.66 12.80
CA TYR A 157 1.33 10.29 12.54
C TYR A 157 0.22 9.26 12.66
N GLY A 158 -0.98 9.65 13.09
CA GLY A 158 -2.12 8.75 13.21
C GLY A 158 -2.59 8.24 11.85
N ARG A 159 -2.43 6.94 11.59
CA ARG A 159 -2.94 6.25 10.41
C ARG A 159 -4.03 5.28 10.84
N PHE A 160 -5.23 5.43 10.26
CA PHE A 160 -6.40 4.70 10.72
C PHE A 160 -7.19 4.06 9.58
N ALA A 161 -7.91 3.00 9.93
CA ALA A 161 -9.09 2.52 9.21
C ALA A 161 -10.34 3.24 9.71
N TRP A 162 -11.06 3.90 8.80
CA TRP A 162 -12.28 4.64 9.11
C TRP A 162 -13.55 3.83 8.79
N PHE A 163 -14.36 3.58 9.81
CA PHE A 163 -15.63 2.87 9.68
C PHE A 163 -16.80 3.83 9.75
N THR A 164 -17.70 3.76 8.78
CA THR A 164 -19.03 4.35 8.84
C THR A 164 -20.06 3.23 8.86
N ILE A 165 -20.99 3.25 9.81
CA ILE A 165 -22.03 2.23 9.96
C ILE A 165 -23.39 2.92 9.91
N LEU A 166 -24.23 2.55 8.95
CA LEU A 166 -25.64 2.94 8.88
C LEU A 166 -26.45 1.77 9.43
N ASP A 167 -26.99 1.98 10.63
CA ASP A 167 -27.77 0.95 11.30
C ASP A 167 -29.20 0.82 10.75
N HIS A 168 -29.96 -0.16 11.26
CA HIS A 168 -31.35 -0.39 10.84
C HIS A 168 -32.33 0.76 11.16
N ASN A 169 -31.92 1.75 11.95
CA ASN A 169 -32.73 2.93 12.30
C ASN A 169 -32.28 4.17 11.53
N ASP A 170 -31.55 4.01 10.43
CA ASP A 170 -30.96 5.08 9.64
C ASP A 170 -30.01 5.99 10.45
N SER A 171 -29.46 5.48 11.56
CA SER A 171 -28.50 6.22 12.36
C SER A 171 -27.07 5.92 11.91
N ILE A 172 -26.26 6.97 11.80
CA ILE A 172 -24.88 6.89 11.33
C ILE A 172 -23.92 6.87 12.51
N HIS A 173 -22.99 5.91 12.50
CA HIS A 173 -21.99 5.70 13.53
C HIS A 173 -20.59 5.71 12.91
N GLN A 174 -19.70 6.55 13.43
CA GLN A 174 -18.29 6.61 12.99
C GLN A 174 -17.38 5.92 14.01
N ARG A 175 -16.46 5.08 13.54
CA ARG A 175 -15.44 4.41 14.38
C ARG A 175 -14.07 4.43 13.70
N LEU A 176 -13.02 4.28 14.51
CA LEU A 176 -11.63 4.20 14.06
C LEU A 176 -10.95 2.97 14.65
N LEU A 177 -10.13 2.31 13.83
CA LEU A 177 -9.11 1.35 14.24
C LEU A 177 -7.79 1.76 13.60
N SER A 178 -6.65 1.21 14.02
CA SER A 178 -5.40 1.38 13.28
C SER A 178 -5.48 0.80 11.85
N GLU A 179 -6.21 -0.32 11.68
CA GLU A 179 -6.46 -0.97 10.40
C GLU A 179 -7.76 -1.83 10.41
N ILE A 180 -8.22 -2.28 9.24
CA ILE A 180 -9.28 -3.28 9.08
C ILE A 180 -8.69 -4.66 9.43
N THR A 181 -9.12 -5.20 10.56
CA THR A 181 -8.59 -6.43 11.16
C THR A 181 -9.15 -7.70 10.54
N LEU A 182 -8.44 -8.82 10.71
CA LEU A 182 -8.84 -10.11 10.14
C LEU A 182 -10.19 -10.62 10.68
N ASP A 183 -10.50 -10.40 11.96
CA ASP A 183 -11.80 -10.74 12.52
C ASP A 183 -12.96 -9.92 11.91
N VAL A 184 -12.72 -8.68 11.48
CA VAL A 184 -13.68 -7.89 10.70
C VAL A 184 -13.80 -8.47 9.29
N ILE A 185 -12.68 -8.75 8.62
CA ILE A 185 -12.65 -9.30 7.25
C ILE A 185 -13.40 -10.63 7.18
N ARG A 186 -13.11 -11.54 8.11
CA ARG A 186 -13.67 -12.90 8.17
C ARG A 186 -15.06 -12.95 8.82
N ASN A 187 -15.62 -11.81 9.23
CA ASN A 187 -16.90 -11.69 9.93
C ASN A 187 -16.97 -12.52 11.23
N GLU A 188 -15.88 -12.56 11.98
CA GLU A 188 -15.75 -13.37 13.19
C GLU A 188 -16.16 -12.60 14.45
N ARG A 189 -16.66 -13.32 15.46
CA ARG A 189 -16.98 -12.78 16.79
C ARG A 189 -17.96 -11.57 16.76
N ALA A 190 -18.83 -11.53 15.75
CA ALA A 190 -19.82 -10.47 15.54
C ALA A 190 -19.20 -9.06 15.49
N PRO A 191 -18.41 -8.75 14.43
CA PRO A 191 -17.57 -7.55 14.41
C PRO A 191 -18.41 -6.26 14.46
N LEU A 192 -19.56 -6.19 13.80
CA LEU A 192 -20.46 -5.03 13.86
C LEU A 192 -20.85 -4.66 15.29
N LYS A 193 -21.24 -5.66 16.09
CA LYS A 193 -21.63 -5.43 17.48
C LYS A 193 -20.47 -4.91 18.34
N ARG A 194 -19.24 -5.27 17.98
CA ARG A 194 -18.03 -4.81 18.67
C ARG A 194 -17.64 -3.40 18.22
N LEU A 195 -17.63 -3.12 16.92
CA LEU A 195 -17.46 -1.77 16.36
C LEU A 195 -18.48 -0.79 16.99
N MET A 196 -19.74 -1.18 17.09
CA MET A 196 -20.79 -0.33 17.69
C MET A 196 -20.55 0.03 19.16
N LYS A 197 -19.79 -0.78 19.91
CA LYS A 197 -19.43 -0.52 21.31
C LYS A 197 -18.18 0.33 21.48
N MET A 198 -17.38 0.49 20.43
CA MET A 198 -16.20 1.34 20.48
C MET A 198 -16.61 2.81 20.62
N GLN A 199 -15.66 3.63 21.06
CA GLN A 199 -15.85 5.07 21.17
C GLN A 199 -16.21 5.67 19.81
N SER A 200 -17.21 6.56 19.80
CA SER A 200 -17.55 7.35 18.62
C SER A 200 -16.45 8.37 18.31
N CYS A 201 -16.20 8.59 17.04
CA CYS A 201 -15.33 9.67 16.57
C CYS A 201 -16.10 10.64 15.67
N ASP A 202 -15.51 11.80 15.40
CA ASP A 202 -15.92 12.64 14.27
C ASP A 202 -15.40 12.06 12.95
N VAL A 203 -15.82 12.63 11.82
CA VAL A 203 -15.27 12.26 10.51
C VAL A 203 -13.79 12.64 10.48
N PRO A 204 -12.86 11.67 10.33
CA PRO A 204 -11.43 11.96 10.32
C PRO A 204 -11.03 12.70 9.06
N ALA A 205 -9.97 13.52 9.13
CA ALA A 205 -9.35 14.09 7.94
C ALA A 205 -8.70 12.99 7.08
N GLU A 206 -8.72 13.15 5.75
CA GLU A 206 -8.19 12.12 4.83
C GLU A 206 -6.70 11.83 5.06
N ILE A 207 -5.92 12.83 5.46
CA ILE A 207 -4.50 12.67 5.79
C ILE A 207 -4.23 11.73 6.98
N ASN A 208 -5.25 11.39 7.77
CA ASN A 208 -5.11 10.47 8.91
C ASN A 208 -5.71 9.08 8.60
N VAL A 209 -6.19 8.84 7.38
CA VAL A 209 -6.91 7.61 7.02
C VAL A 209 -6.21 6.92 5.87
N THR A 210 -5.90 5.64 6.06
CA THR A 210 -5.24 4.79 5.06
C THR A 210 -6.22 3.87 4.35
N GLU A 211 -7.33 3.54 5.00
CA GLU A 211 -8.42 2.74 4.45
C GLU A 211 -9.76 3.05 5.13
N GLY A 212 -10.85 2.67 4.49
CA GLY A 212 -12.18 2.92 5.02
C GLY A 212 -13.20 1.87 4.62
N MET A 213 -14.21 1.72 5.47
CA MET A 213 -15.28 0.75 5.32
C MET A 213 -16.64 1.39 5.67
N SER A 214 -17.55 1.38 4.71
CA SER A 214 -18.95 1.80 4.88
C SER A 214 -19.85 0.58 4.97
N ILE A 215 -20.66 0.47 6.02
CA ILE A 215 -21.51 -0.69 6.31
C ILE A 215 -22.98 -0.27 6.38
N ASP A 216 -23.77 -0.63 5.38
CA ASP A 216 -25.22 -0.48 5.39
C ASP A 216 -25.87 -1.76 5.90
N GLU A 217 -26.29 -1.77 7.17
CA GLU A 217 -26.86 -2.96 7.81
C GLU A 217 -28.22 -3.34 7.21
N ALA A 218 -29.04 -2.35 6.85
CA ALA A 218 -30.39 -2.58 6.32
C ALA A 218 -30.33 -3.22 4.94
N ASN A 219 -29.44 -2.74 4.07
CA ASN A 219 -29.28 -3.24 2.70
C ASN A 219 -28.21 -4.34 2.58
N LYS A 220 -27.57 -4.73 3.67
CA LYS A 220 -26.46 -5.69 3.70
C LYS A 220 -25.38 -5.38 2.67
N THR A 221 -24.95 -4.13 2.61
CA THR A 221 -23.91 -3.67 1.67
C THR A 221 -22.69 -3.21 2.45
N ILE A 222 -21.50 -3.60 1.99
CA ILE A 222 -20.23 -3.07 2.48
C ILE A 222 -19.48 -2.44 1.30
N ARG A 223 -18.97 -1.22 1.50
CA ARG A 223 -18.05 -0.58 0.57
C ARG A 223 -16.70 -0.39 1.24
N LEU A 224 -15.64 -0.76 0.55
CA LEU A 224 -14.26 -0.69 0.99
C LEU A 224 -13.47 0.24 0.09
N TRP A 225 -12.53 0.98 0.65
CA TRP A 225 -11.50 1.70 -0.11
C TRP A 225 -10.23 1.78 0.74
N GLY A 226 -9.08 1.99 0.10
CA GLY A 226 -7.81 2.01 0.82
C GLY A 226 -6.61 1.90 -0.12
N GLY A 227 -5.50 1.40 0.41
CA GLY A 227 -4.27 1.15 -0.32
C GLY A 227 -4.40 0.02 -1.36
N ARG A 228 -3.27 -0.40 -1.92
CA ARG A 228 -3.23 -1.34 -3.06
C ARG A 228 -3.81 -2.72 -2.74
N ASN A 229 -3.69 -3.16 -1.50
CA ASN A 229 -4.19 -4.46 -1.04
C ASN A 229 -5.72 -4.51 -0.79
N ILE A 230 -6.45 -3.39 -0.94
CA ILE A 230 -7.87 -3.33 -0.58
C ILE A 230 -8.75 -4.27 -1.43
N THR A 231 -8.33 -4.58 -2.66
CA THR A 231 -9.05 -5.55 -3.51
C THR A 231 -8.96 -6.95 -2.91
N SER A 232 -7.80 -7.36 -2.43
CA SER A 232 -7.59 -8.65 -1.76
C SER A 232 -8.38 -8.74 -0.45
N VAL A 233 -8.47 -7.63 0.30
CA VAL A 233 -9.36 -7.51 1.46
C VAL A 233 -10.82 -7.73 1.05
N ALA A 234 -11.28 -7.05 0.00
CA ALA A 234 -12.66 -7.18 -0.48
C ALA A 234 -12.97 -8.61 -0.95
N ASP A 235 -12.03 -9.28 -1.61
CA ASP A 235 -12.15 -10.67 -2.05
C ASP A 235 -12.33 -11.61 -0.84
N ALA A 236 -11.47 -11.51 0.17
CA ALA A 236 -11.59 -12.30 1.40
C ALA A 236 -12.88 -12.00 2.18
N MET A 237 -13.33 -10.73 2.19
CA MET A 237 -14.59 -10.35 2.83
C MET A 237 -15.81 -11.02 2.19
N ARG A 238 -15.80 -11.31 0.88
CA ARG A 238 -16.92 -12.00 0.23
C ARG A 238 -17.12 -13.42 0.77
N ASP A 239 -16.05 -14.07 1.23
CA ASP A 239 -16.12 -15.39 1.84
C ASP A 239 -16.64 -15.35 3.29
N GLY A 240 -16.25 -14.33 4.07
CA GLY A 240 -16.69 -14.15 5.47
C GLY A 240 -18.10 -13.56 5.62
N TRP A 241 -18.48 -12.63 4.74
CA TRP A 241 -19.74 -11.88 4.81
C TRP A 241 -20.81 -12.45 3.90
N ILE A 242 -21.12 -13.74 4.08
CA ILE A 242 -22.08 -14.45 3.23
C ILE A 242 -23.44 -13.73 3.21
N GLY A 243 -23.91 -13.40 2.00
CA GLY A 243 -25.18 -12.73 1.76
C GLY A 243 -25.13 -11.19 1.88
N TRP A 244 -23.94 -10.61 1.99
CA TRP A 244 -23.70 -9.17 1.84
C TRP A 244 -23.15 -8.84 0.45
N ASP A 245 -23.46 -7.64 -0.05
CA ASP A 245 -22.90 -7.08 -1.28
C ASP A 245 -21.62 -6.29 -0.95
N ILE A 246 -20.45 -6.85 -1.31
CA ILE A 246 -19.14 -6.27 -1.02
C ILE A 246 -18.58 -5.55 -2.25
N LYS A 247 -18.42 -4.23 -2.15
CA LYS A 247 -17.89 -3.35 -3.20
C LYS A 247 -16.53 -2.79 -2.81
N CYS A 248 -15.63 -2.72 -3.78
CA CYS A 248 -14.33 -2.09 -3.64
C CYS A 248 -14.32 -0.81 -4.49
N GLU A 249 -14.07 0.34 -3.87
CA GLU A 249 -13.98 1.64 -4.50
C GLU A 249 -12.50 2.02 -4.60
N THR A 250 -11.90 1.81 -5.78
CA THR A 250 -10.46 2.06 -6.02
C THR A 250 -10.15 3.52 -6.32
N SER A 251 -11.18 4.35 -6.51
CA SER A 251 -11.05 5.78 -6.80
C SER A 251 -12.05 6.59 -5.95
N ALA A 252 -11.62 7.75 -5.46
CA ALA A 252 -12.44 8.68 -4.67
C ALA A 252 -13.13 8.07 -3.42
N GLY A 253 -12.54 7.02 -2.81
CA GLY A 253 -13.14 6.29 -1.70
C GLY A 253 -13.48 7.16 -0.49
N TYR A 254 -12.55 8.02 -0.06
CA TYR A 254 -12.77 8.97 1.04
C TYR A 254 -13.93 9.93 0.75
N ASP A 255 -13.98 10.51 -0.45
CA ASP A 255 -15.03 11.45 -0.86
C ASP A 255 -16.41 10.75 -0.89
N HIS A 256 -16.46 9.52 -1.40
CA HIS A 256 -17.68 8.70 -1.38
C HIS A 256 -18.14 8.37 0.05
N GLN A 257 -17.23 8.00 0.95
CA GLN A 257 -17.57 7.73 2.34
C GLN A 257 -18.05 9.00 3.06
N CYS A 258 -17.48 10.18 2.76
CA CYS A 258 -17.95 11.46 3.29
C CYS A 258 -19.37 11.81 2.84
N GLN A 259 -19.69 11.59 1.55
CA GLN A 259 -21.05 11.81 1.05
C GLN A 259 -22.07 10.91 1.74
N TRP A 260 -21.64 9.71 2.13
CA TRP A 260 -22.49 8.74 2.80
C TRP A 260 -22.59 8.97 4.31
N SER A 261 -21.51 9.46 4.94
CA SER A 261 -21.45 9.71 6.38
C SER A 261 -22.33 10.87 6.83
N GLY A 262 -22.58 11.86 5.96
CA GLY A 262 -23.40 13.03 6.23
C GLY A 262 -22.59 14.30 6.54
N PRO A 263 -21.72 14.32 7.56
CA PRO A 263 -20.82 15.46 7.83
C PRO A 263 -19.81 15.69 6.70
N GLU A 264 -19.42 16.94 6.53
CA GLU A 264 -18.32 17.29 5.62
C GLU A 264 -16.99 16.76 6.20
N GLY A 265 -16.32 15.89 5.44
CA GLY A 265 -14.95 15.50 5.71
C GLY A 265 -13.94 16.57 5.30
N ARG A 266 -12.66 16.33 5.60
CA ARG A 266 -11.54 17.18 5.18
C ARG A 266 -10.67 16.41 4.19
N PRO A 267 -10.97 16.49 2.88
CA PRO A 267 -10.16 15.81 1.87
C PRO A 267 -8.77 16.43 1.81
N MET A 268 -7.78 15.58 1.56
CA MET A 268 -6.38 15.94 1.41
C MET A 268 -6.19 16.71 0.10
N THR A 269 -5.54 17.86 0.17
CA THR A 269 -5.22 18.64 -1.02
C THR A 269 -4.16 17.94 -1.88
N ALA A 270 -4.08 18.31 -3.16
CA ALA A 270 -3.02 17.78 -4.03
C ALA A 270 -1.61 18.12 -3.53
N VAL A 271 -1.44 19.26 -2.84
CA VAL A 271 -0.16 19.67 -2.26
C VAL A 271 0.23 18.78 -1.09
N GLU A 272 -0.70 18.45 -0.20
CA GLU A 272 -0.46 17.52 0.90
C GLU A 272 -0.13 16.13 0.36
N ALA A 273 -0.92 15.62 -0.60
CA ALA A 273 -0.68 14.32 -1.21
C ALA A 273 0.69 14.24 -1.89
N LEU A 274 1.04 15.28 -2.65
CA LEU A 274 2.36 15.38 -3.28
C LEU A 274 3.49 15.53 -2.25
N GLY A 275 3.22 16.19 -1.13
CA GLY A 275 4.16 16.39 -0.02
C GLY A 275 4.71 15.08 0.56
N SER A 276 3.92 13.99 0.57
CA SER A 276 4.40 12.67 0.99
C SER A 276 5.20 11.93 -0.09
N VAL A 277 4.97 12.27 -1.37
CA VAL A 277 5.61 11.59 -2.52
C VAL A 277 6.96 12.24 -2.86
N VAL A 278 7.03 13.57 -2.82
CA VAL A 278 8.22 14.35 -3.22
C VAL A 278 9.51 13.92 -2.53
N PRO A 279 9.56 13.68 -1.21
CA PRO A 279 10.77 13.23 -0.55
C PRO A 279 11.36 11.98 -1.21
N ILE A 280 10.54 10.97 -1.51
CA ILE A 280 10.92 9.71 -2.16
C ILE A 280 11.48 9.98 -3.55
N LEU A 281 10.82 10.85 -4.34
CA LEU A 281 11.25 11.17 -5.70
C LEU A 281 12.57 11.96 -5.74
N LEU A 282 12.81 12.78 -4.72
CA LEU A 282 14.01 13.61 -4.61
C LEU A 282 15.16 12.92 -3.87
N MET A 283 15.01 11.67 -3.41
CA MET A 283 16.12 10.92 -2.81
C MET A 283 17.26 10.76 -3.82
N THR A 284 18.34 11.51 -3.64
CA THR A 284 19.54 11.45 -4.48
C THR A 284 20.55 10.44 -3.97
N ASP A 285 20.51 10.17 -2.68
CA ASP A 285 21.55 9.40 -2.02
C ASP A 285 21.24 7.92 -2.23
N ARG A 286 22.09 7.23 -3.00
CA ARG A 286 22.32 5.80 -2.75
C ARG A 286 22.72 5.75 -1.29
N ILE A 287 21.86 5.20 -0.44
CA ILE A 287 22.11 5.11 1.00
C ILE A 287 23.50 4.54 1.18
N ASP A 288 24.46 5.38 1.56
CA ASP A 288 25.82 4.95 1.84
C ASP A 288 25.77 4.25 3.20
N PRO A 289 26.01 2.94 3.30
CA PRO A 289 26.02 2.25 4.58
C PRO A 289 27.02 2.88 5.58
N ALA A 290 28.05 3.59 5.11
CA ALA A 290 28.95 4.36 5.95
C ALA A 290 28.27 5.58 6.61
N MET A 291 27.30 6.22 5.97
CA MET A 291 26.51 7.30 6.57
C MET A 291 25.55 6.77 7.65
N ILE A 292 24.89 5.64 7.42
CA ILE A 292 23.99 5.02 8.41
C ILE A 292 24.77 4.61 9.67
N LEU A 293 25.93 3.97 9.52
CA LEU A 293 26.80 3.63 10.66
C LEU A 293 27.30 4.88 11.39
N GLY A 294 27.54 5.97 10.67
CA GLY A 294 27.91 7.26 11.24
C GLY A 294 26.80 7.92 12.06
N GLU A 295 25.56 7.88 11.58
CA GLU A 295 24.36 8.40 12.27
C GLU A 295 24.02 7.56 13.51
N ILE A 296 24.03 6.24 13.42
CA ILE A 296 23.84 5.33 14.56
C ILE A 296 24.94 5.56 15.61
N GLY A 297 26.20 5.71 15.19
CA GLY A 297 27.31 6.03 16.08
C GLY A 297 27.18 7.39 16.78
N LYS A 298 26.59 8.40 16.13
CA LYS A 298 26.29 9.71 16.72
C LYS A 298 25.14 9.65 17.71
N SER A 299 24.07 8.93 17.40
CA SER A 299 22.93 8.73 18.30
C SER A 299 23.31 7.92 19.54
N PHE A 300 24.14 6.87 19.39
CA PHE A 300 24.69 6.11 20.51
C PHE A 300 25.59 6.99 21.38
N LYS A 301 26.43 7.86 20.80
CA LYS A 301 27.21 8.85 21.55
C LYS A 301 26.34 9.80 22.36
N ARG A 302 25.23 10.33 21.79
CA ARG A 302 24.30 11.19 22.54
C ARG A 302 23.61 10.44 23.69
N PHE A 303 23.29 9.16 23.49
CA PHE A 303 22.67 8.32 24.53
C PHE A 303 23.64 8.04 25.69
N VAL A 304 24.90 7.73 25.39
CA VAL A 304 25.96 7.53 26.39
C VAL A 304 26.28 8.82 27.15
N VAL A 305 26.31 9.98 26.47
CA VAL A 305 26.52 11.27 27.13
C VAL A 305 25.38 11.61 28.09
N LYS A 306 24.13 11.23 27.77
CA LYS A 306 22.99 11.37 28.70
C LYS A 306 23.09 10.42 29.90
N LEU A 307 23.62 9.22 29.74
CA LEU A 307 23.79 8.21 30.80
C LEU A 307 24.92 8.51 31.78
N VAL A 308 25.95 9.25 31.35
CA VAL A 308 27.09 9.65 32.20
C VAL A 308 26.85 10.99 32.91
N ALA A 309 25.80 11.72 32.53
CA ALA A 309 25.41 13.00 33.14
C ALA A 309 24.39 12.86 34.29
N PHE A 310 24.05 11.63 34.70
CA PHE A 310 23.34 11.28 35.92
C PHE A 310 24.26 10.47 36.84
#